data_AF-A0A4V2FS92-F1
#
_entry.id   AF-A0A4V2FS92-F1
#
_cell.length_a   1.000
_cell.length_b   1.000
_cell.length_c   1.000
_cell.angle_alpha   90.00
_cell.angle_beta   90.00
_cell.angle_gamma   90.00
#
_symmetry.space_group_name_H-M   'P 1'
#
loop_
_entity.id
_entity.type
_entity.pdbx_description
1 polymer ?
#
loop_
_entity_poly.entity_id
_entity_poly.type
_entity_poly.pdbx_seq_one_letter_code
_entity_poly.pdbx_strand_id
1 'polypeptide(L)'
;MITILLNLLFVFSLFVNGYSQKYNLPIDSNGNIVFKEVINSNLSKSKLYSNAQEWIAKTFGDYKKVIQFEDEVNGKLILKGVNNVKHFVEVHIAGIHIINRETIKFTLTIECKENRYRYIMDNIVVSLHNDGETWDSSIFERINDIKSSKNKIERLNQELEDLKKIDTSSYKRKQLKRYHCDVSNIEKQIKYATSGIESNTKFIDSELEAINTILPSLKIAMSKKDDF
;
A
#
# COMPACT_ATOMS: atom_id res chain seq x y z
N MET A 1 31.81 5.01 -43.57
CA MET A 1 30.39 5.43 -43.53
C MET A 1 29.46 4.30 -43.07
N ILE A 2 29.93 3.36 -42.23
CA ILE A 2 29.12 2.25 -41.67
C ILE A 2 29.10 2.32 -40.13
N THR A 3 30.01 3.09 -39.52
CA THR A 3 30.13 3.29 -38.07
C THR A 3 29.12 4.27 -37.48
N ILE A 4 28.40 5.05 -38.28
CA ILE A 4 27.39 6.01 -37.79
C ILE A 4 26.00 5.34 -37.67
N LEU A 5 25.74 4.26 -38.41
CA LEU A 5 24.46 3.52 -38.34
C LEU A 5 24.34 2.57 -37.14
N LEU A 6 25.46 2.19 -36.52
CA LEU A 6 25.44 1.26 -35.37
C LEU A 6 25.16 1.94 -34.03
N ASN A 7 25.36 3.25 -33.92
CA ASN A 7 25.13 4.02 -32.69
C ASN A 7 23.69 4.54 -32.54
N LEU A 8 22.84 4.41 -33.57
CA LEU A 8 21.42 4.79 -33.45
C LEU A 8 20.57 3.68 -32.83
N LEU A 9 21.05 2.43 -32.79
CA LEU A 9 20.31 1.29 -32.23
C LEU A 9 20.48 1.15 -30.70
N PHE A 10 21.45 1.85 -30.09
CA PHE A 10 21.75 1.72 -28.67
C PHE A 10 21.05 2.75 -27.77
N VAL A 11 20.39 3.76 -28.35
CA VAL A 11 19.70 4.81 -27.59
C VAL A 11 18.23 4.48 -27.32
N PHE A 12 17.65 3.49 -28.01
CA PHE A 12 16.24 3.12 -27.86
C PHE A 12 15.95 2.15 -26.69
N SER A 13 16.98 1.65 -26.00
CA SER A 13 16.81 0.71 -24.87
C SER A 13 16.70 1.38 -23.49
N LEU A 14 16.82 2.72 -23.39
CA LEU A 14 16.83 3.42 -22.10
C LEU A 14 15.46 3.92 -21.61
N PHE A 15 14.35 3.57 -22.27
CA PHE A 15 13.00 3.93 -21.80
C PHE A 15 12.13 2.75 -21.38
N VAL A 16 12.72 1.59 -21.10
CA VAL A 16 12.05 0.59 -20.25
C VAL A 16 12.26 1.02 -18.81
N ASN A 17 11.54 2.07 -18.39
CA ASN A 17 11.40 2.37 -16.98
C ASN A 17 10.77 1.14 -16.33
N GLY A 18 11.59 0.38 -15.61
CA GLY A 18 11.16 -0.65 -14.69
C GLY A 18 10.33 -0.01 -13.58
N TYR A 19 9.07 0.29 -13.84
CA TYR A 19 8.04 0.55 -12.83
C TYR A 19 7.56 -0.74 -12.15
N SER A 20 8.32 -1.82 -12.29
CA SER A 20 8.07 -3.09 -11.64
C SER A 20 8.47 -2.96 -10.17
N GLN A 21 7.46 -2.68 -9.35
CA GLN A 21 7.41 -2.73 -7.89
C GLN A 21 7.90 -1.46 -7.15
N LYS A 22 7.05 -0.41 -7.15
CA LYS A 22 7.18 0.73 -6.22
C LYS A 22 7.13 0.27 -4.74
N TYR A 23 6.50 -0.87 -4.46
CA TYR A 23 6.32 -1.39 -3.11
C TYR A 23 6.95 -2.78 -2.99
N ASN A 24 7.98 -2.91 -2.15
CA ASN A 24 8.56 -4.18 -1.75
C ASN A 24 8.07 -4.52 -0.33
N LEU A 25 6.89 -5.14 -0.26
CA LEU A 25 6.27 -5.52 1.01
C LEU A 25 6.91 -6.80 1.54
N PRO A 26 7.15 -6.93 2.86
CA PRO A 26 7.67 -8.17 3.41
C PRO A 26 6.57 -9.24 3.39
N ILE A 27 6.81 -10.32 2.64
CA ILE A 27 5.84 -11.41 2.45
C ILE A 27 6.37 -12.68 3.12
N ASP A 28 5.49 -13.42 3.80
CA ASP A 28 5.80 -14.76 4.30
C ASP A 28 5.69 -15.84 3.20
N SER A 29 5.97 -17.10 3.56
CA SER A 29 5.87 -18.24 2.65
C SER A 29 4.45 -18.51 2.12
N ASN A 30 3.44 -17.96 2.79
CA ASN A 30 2.03 -18.15 2.46
C ASN A 30 1.46 -16.99 1.62
N GLY A 31 2.28 -15.98 1.30
CA GLY A 31 1.85 -14.82 0.54
C GLY A 31 1.26 -13.69 1.40
N ASN A 32 1.36 -13.75 2.73
CA ASN A 32 0.81 -12.72 3.63
C ASN A 32 1.85 -11.64 3.93
N ILE A 33 1.39 -10.39 4.12
CA ILE A 33 2.24 -9.30 4.57
C ILE A 33 2.60 -9.52 6.04
N VAL A 34 3.89 -9.60 6.35
CA VAL A 34 4.39 -9.82 7.71
C VAL A 34 5.60 -8.94 7.98
N PHE A 35 5.45 -7.97 8.89
CA PHE A 35 6.58 -7.18 9.39
C PHE A 35 7.14 -7.84 10.65
N LYS A 36 8.40 -8.29 10.61
CA LYS A 36 9.05 -8.91 11.76
C LYS A 36 10.49 -8.46 11.87
N GLU A 37 10.94 -8.25 13.11
CA GLU A 37 12.32 -7.87 13.39
C GLU A 37 12.71 -8.34 14.80
N VAL A 38 13.96 -8.77 14.95
CA VAL A 38 14.58 -9.03 16.26
C VAL A 38 15.51 -7.87 16.56
N ILE A 39 15.32 -7.24 17.71
CA ILE A 39 16.03 -6.03 18.11
C ILE A 39 16.79 -6.30 19.40
N ASN A 40 18.09 -6.01 19.38
CA ASN A 40 18.94 -6.08 20.57
C ASN A 40 18.66 -4.88 21.49
N SER A 41 18.73 -5.11 22.78
CA SER A 41 18.52 -4.11 23.83
C SER A 41 19.49 -4.37 24.98
N ASN A 42 19.73 -3.37 25.83
CA ASN A 42 20.51 -3.53 27.06
C ASN A 42 19.59 -3.62 28.30
N LEU A 43 18.30 -3.89 28.08
CA LEU A 43 17.28 -3.97 29.11
C LEU A 43 16.93 -5.43 29.43
N SER A 44 16.52 -5.65 30.68
CA SER A 44 16.05 -6.95 31.13
C SER A 44 14.73 -7.35 30.47
N LYS A 45 14.42 -8.65 30.44
CA LYS A 45 13.14 -9.16 29.95
C LYS A 45 11.95 -8.45 30.61
N SER A 46 12.00 -8.32 31.94
CA SER A 46 10.94 -7.70 32.75
C SER A 46 10.71 -6.25 32.35
N LYS A 47 11.79 -5.47 32.16
CA LYS A 47 11.69 -4.07 31.73
C LYS A 47 11.13 -3.94 30.32
N LEU A 48 11.58 -4.77 29.38
CA LEU A 48 11.04 -4.79 28.01
C LEU A 48 9.55 -5.14 27.99
N TYR A 49 9.13 -6.11 28.80
CA TYR A 49 7.73 -6.49 28.93
C TYR A 49 6.88 -5.34 29.49
N SER A 50 7.33 -4.70 30.56
CA SER A 50 6.65 -3.53 31.13
C SER A 50 6.58 -2.37 30.14
N ASN A 51 7.65 -2.09 29.39
CA ASN A 51 7.65 -1.04 28.35
C ASN A 51 6.62 -1.35 27.25
N ALA A 52 6.50 -2.62 26.84
CA ALA A 52 5.51 -3.04 25.86
C ALA A 52 4.08 -2.84 26.38
N GLN A 53 3.79 -3.23 27.64
CA GLN A 53 2.47 -3.03 28.24
C GLN A 53 2.11 -1.54 28.33
N GLU A 54 3.04 -0.70 28.76
CA GLU A 54 2.85 0.76 28.83
C GLU A 54 2.58 1.35 27.44
N TRP A 55 3.35 0.92 26.44
CA TRP A 55 3.15 1.35 25.05
C TRP A 55 1.77 0.95 24.53
N ILE A 56 1.35 -0.30 24.75
CA ILE A 56 0.01 -0.77 24.32
C ILE A 56 -1.08 0.11 24.96
N ALA A 57 -1.01 0.34 26.27
CA ALA A 57 -2.00 1.15 26.97
C ALA A 57 -2.06 2.59 26.43
N LYS A 58 -0.90 3.20 26.13
CA LYS A 58 -0.82 4.57 25.61
C LYS A 58 -1.24 4.68 24.14
N THR A 59 -0.90 3.70 23.31
CA THR A 59 -1.15 3.74 21.87
C THR A 59 -2.58 3.39 21.51
N PHE A 60 -3.22 2.46 22.24
CA PHE A 60 -4.56 1.98 21.89
C PHE A 60 -5.65 2.41 22.90
N GLY A 61 -5.26 3.04 24.01
CA GLY A 61 -6.16 3.58 25.03
C GLY A 61 -6.76 2.50 25.94
N ASP A 62 -7.54 1.57 25.36
CA ASP A 62 -8.15 0.47 26.11
C ASP A 62 -7.31 -0.80 25.98
N TYR A 63 -6.37 -0.95 26.92
CA TYR A 63 -5.48 -2.11 27.00
C TYR A 63 -6.23 -3.44 26.96
N LYS A 64 -7.30 -3.57 27.76
CA LYS A 64 -8.06 -4.81 27.92
C LYS A 64 -8.82 -5.19 26.65
N LYS A 65 -9.22 -4.20 25.85
CA LYS A 65 -9.92 -4.44 24.58
C LYS A 65 -8.98 -4.95 23.48
N VAL A 66 -7.73 -4.48 23.45
CA VAL A 66 -6.79 -4.84 22.38
C VAL A 66 -5.95 -6.07 22.69
N ILE A 67 -5.59 -6.29 23.95
CA ILE A 67 -4.79 -7.45 24.34
C ILE A 67 -5.61 -8.74 24.18
N GLN A 68 -5.00 -9.76 23.60
CA GLN A 68 -5.62 -11.06 23.34
C GLN A 68 -4.94 -12.18 24.12
N PHE A 69 -3.66 -12.00 24.45
CA PHE A 69 -2.88 -12.98 25.20
C PHE A 69 -1.72 -12.29 25.94
N GLU A 70 -1.49 -12.70 27.17
CA GLU A 70 -0.40 -12.25 28.02
C GLU A 70 0.24 -13.46 28.71
N ASP A 71 1.56 -13.54 28.64
CA ASP A 71 2.37 -14.53 29.32
C ASP A 71 3.63 -13.85 29.83
N GLU A 72 3.56 -13.32 31.04
CA GLU A 72 4.66 -12.60 31.69
C GLU A 72 5.88 -13.53 31.91
N VAL A 73 5.63 -14.80 32.22
CA VAL A 73 6.68 -15.80 32.46
C VAL A 73 7.53 -15.97 31.21
N ASN A 74 6.91 -16.10 30.04
CA ASN A 74 7.62 -16.23 28.76
C ASN A 74 7.87 -14.89 28.06
N GLY A 75 7.42 -13.78 28.63
CA GLY A 75 7.59 -12.44 28.08
C GLY A 75 6.82 -12.21 26.78
N LYS A 76 5.64 -12.81 26.61
CA LYS A 76 4.88 -12.77 25.36
C LYS A 76 3.57 -11.98 25.50
N LEU A 77 3.32 -11.10 24.53
CA LEU A 77 2.08 -10.33 24.38
C LEU A 77 1.55 -10.53 22.96
N ILE A 78 0.24 -10.72 22.81
CA ILE A 78 -0.44 -10.70 21.52
C ILE A 78 -1.62 -9.74 21.62
N LEU A 79 -1.71 -8.79 20.70
CA LEU A 79 -2.81 -7.82 20.63
C LEU A 79 -3.38 -7.71 19.21
N LYS A 80 -4.64 -7.27 19.12
CA LYS A 80 -5.28 -6.85 17.88
C LYS A 80 -5.39 -5.33 17.85
N GLY A 81 -4.67 -4.71 16.92
CA GLY A 81 -4.64 -3.26 16.74
C GLY A 81 -5.53 -2.80 15.61
N VAL A 82 -6.00 -1.57 15.73
CA VAL A 82 -6.67 -0.83 14.64
C VAL A 82 -5.99 0.53 14.55
N ASN A 83 -5.54 0.93 13.36
CA ASN A 83 -5.01 2.26 13.11
C ASN A 83 -5.74 2.93 11.95
N ASN A 84 -6.00 4.23 12.06
CA ASN A 84 -6.69 4.98 11.02
C ASN A 84 -5.73 5.28 9.86
N VAL A 85 -6.21 5.14 8.63
CA VAL A 85 -5.51 5.64 7.44
C VAL A 85 -5.87 7.11 7.26
N LYS A 86 -4.87 7.98 7.08
CA LYS A 86 -5.08 9.43 6.98
C LYS A 86 -5.79 9.84 5.69
N HIS A 87 -5.61 9.06 4.62
CA HIS A 87 -6.24 9.34 3.34
C HIS A 87 -7.70 8.90 3.36
N PHE A 88 -8.57 9.79 2.92
CA PHE A 88 -9.99 9.53 2.71
C PHE A 88 -10.39 10.13 1.36
N VAL A 89 -11.45 9.56 0.78
CA VAL A 89 -12.04 10.09 -0.45
C VAL A 89 -13.42 10.60 -0.12
N GLU A 90 -13.65 11.84 -0.51
CA GLU A 90 -14.93 12.53 -0.37
C GLU A 90 -15.57 12.67 -1.75
N VAL A 91 -16.79 12.16 -1.89
CA VAL A 91 -17.52 12.16 -3.15
C VAL A 91 -18.90 12.75 -2.95
N HIS A 92 -19.25 13.73 -3.79
CA HIS A 92 -20.56 14.35 -3.83
C HIS A 92 -21.26 13.92 -5.13
N ILE A 93 -22.25 13.03 -5.03
CA ILE A 93 -23.04 12.56 -6.17
C ILE A 93 -24.52 12.81 -5.89
N ALA A 94 -25.18 13.58 -6.77
CA ALA A 94 -26.62 13.82 -6.72
C ALA A 94 -27.14 14.32 -5.35
N GLY A 95 -26.33 15.11 -4.63
CA GLY A 95 -26.66 15.64 -3.30
C GLY A 95 -26.35 14.68 -2.14
N ILE A 96 -25.81 13.50 -2.42
CA ILE A 96 -25.33 12.55 -1.42
C ILE A 96 -23.82 12.77 -1.22
N HIS A 97 -23.43 12.93 0.04
CA HIS A 97 -22.06 13.11 0.48
C HIS A 97 -21.53 11.78 1.05
N ILE A 98 -20.59 11.15 0.35
CA ILE A 98 -19.98 9.88 0.75
C ILE A 98 -18.54 10.14 1.21
N ILE A 99 -18.20 9.71 2.43
CA ILE A 99 -16.84 9.76 2.97
C ILE A 99 -16.34 8.34 3.18
N ASN A 100 -15.39 7.93 2.34
CA ASN A 100 -14.73 6.65 2.48
C ASN A 100 -13.53 6.78 3.43
N ARG A 101 -13.61 6.15 4.60
CA ARG A 101 -12.52 6.11 5.58
C ARG A 101 -11.95 4.70 5.67
N GLU A 102 -10.64 4.60 5.72
CA GLU A 102 -9.96 3.32 5.86
C GLU A 102 -9.31 3.16 7.23
N THR A 103 -9.34 1.95 7.74
CA THR A 103 -8.56 1.54 8.90
C THR A 103 -7.72 0.32 8.55
N ILE A 104 -6.54 0.21 9.17
CA ILE A 104 -5.72 -0.98 9.13
C ILE A 104 -5.92 -1.75 10.42
N LYS A 105 -6.44 -2.97 10.28
CA LYS A 105 -6.49 -3.96 11.34
C LYS A 105 -5.26 -4.86 11.23
N PHE A 106 -4.67 -5.23 12.36
CA PHE A 106 -3.53 -6.12 12.39
C PHE A 106 -3.46 -6.90 13.70
N THR A 107 -2.72 -8.00 13.70
CA THR A 107 -2.26 -8.67 14.91
C THR A 107 -0.80 -8.30 15.15
N LEU A 108 -0.47 -7.93 16.39
CA LEU A 108 0.90 -7.64 16.80
C LEU A 108 1.27 -8.59 17.93
N THR A 109 2.32 -9.38 17.71
CA THR A 109 2.96 -10.21 18.72
C THR A 109 4.26 -9.56 19.15
N ILE A 110 4.48 -9.43 20.46
CA ILE A 110 5.72 -8.94 21.06
C ILE A 110 6.26 -10.04 21.96
N GLU A 111 7.53 -10.39 21.77
CA GLU A 111 8.22 -11.40 22.56
C GLU A 111 9.51 -10.82 23.14
N CYS A 112 9.57 -10.74 24.45
CA CYS A 112 10.67 -10.20 25.22
C CYS A 112 11.57 -11.34 25.73
N LYS A 113 12.87 -11.19 25.55
CA LYS A 113 13.92 -12.01 26.16
C LYS A 113 14.93 -11.10 26.84
N GLU A 114 15.87 -11.70 27.55
CA GLU A 114 16.97 -10.92 28.10
C GLU A 114 17.74 -10.23 26.98
N ASN A 115 17.93 -8.91 27.10
CA ASN A 115 18.69 -8.08 26.17
C ASN A 115 18.20 -8.07 24.72
N ARG A 116 16.96 -8.50 24.44
CA ARG A 116 16.38 -8.43 23.10
C ARG A 116 14.88 -8.61 23.12
N TYR A 117 14.22 -8.12 22.09
CA TYR A 117 12.82 -8.45 21.83
C TYR A 117 12.61 -8.72 20.34
N ARG A 118 11.50 -9.35 20.02
CA ARG A 118 11.01 -9.53 18.66
C ARG A 118 9.60 -8.98 18.58
N TYR A 119 9.28 -8.31 17.48
CA TYR A 119 7.88 -8.09 17.10
C TYR A 119 7.54 -8.85 15.82
N ILE A 120 6.27 -9.20 15.68
CA ILE A 120 5.66 -9.76 14.48
C ILE A 120 4.32 -9.06 14.29
N MET A 121 4.18 -8.27 13.23
CA MET A 121 2.92 -7.69 12.79
C MET A 121 2.44 -8.43 11.55
N ASP A 122 1.31 -9.11 11.67
CA ASP A 122 0.71 -9.95 10.63
C ASP A 122 -0.82 -9.80 10.64
N ASN A 123 -1.51 -10.61 9.82
CA ASN A 123 -2.97 -10.56 9.66
C ASN A 123 -3.47 -9.14 9.34
N ILE A 124 -2.74 -8.46 8.44
CA ILE A 124 -2.99 -7.07 8.06
C ILE A 124 -4.17 -7.03 7.09
N VAL A 125 -5.21 -6.30 7.48
CA VAL A 125 -6.45 -6.12 6.71
C VAL A 125 -6.77 -4.64 6.62
N VAL A 126 -7.15 -4.18 5.43
CA VAL A 126 -7.65 -2.82 5.19
C VAL A 126 -9.16 -2.85 5.22
N SER A 127 -9.76 -2.17 6.19
CA SER A 127 -11.21 -2.04 6.32
C SER A 127 -11.67 -0.70 5.81
N LEU A 128 -12.46 -0.71 4.74
CA LEU A 128 -13.16 0.45 4.21
C LEU A 128 -14.48 0.61 4.94
N HIS A 129 -14.72 1.80 5.49
CA HIS A 129 -15.98 2.15 6.14
C HIS A 129 -16.74 3.16 5.29
N ASN A 130 -17.99 2.82 4.96
CA ASN A 130 -18.92 3.67 4.21
C ASN A 130 -20.31 3.57 4.87
N ASP A 131 -20.77 4.65 5.51
CA ASP A 131 -22.13 4.86 6.06
C ASP A 131 -22.92 3.59 6.47
N GLY A 132 -22.32 2.77 7.34
CA GLY A 132 -22.97 1.58 7.92
C GLY A 132 -22.48 0.23 7.36
N GLU A 133 -21.75 0.23 6.26
CA GLU A 133 -21.09 -0.95 5.70
C GLU A 133 -19.59 -0.94 5.96
N THR A 134 -19.01 -2.13 6.07
CA THR A 134 -17.57 -2.32 6.17
C THR A 134 -17.13 -3.40 5.20
N TRP A 135 -16.16 -3.05 4.35
CA TRP A 135 -15.60 -3.94 3.36
C TRP A 135 -14.13 -4.15 3.69
N ASP A 136 -13.75 -5.39 3.93
CA ASP A 136 -12.36 -5.75 4.19
C ASP A 136 -11.68 -6.10 2.86
N SER A 137 -10.48 -5.56 2.67
CA SER A 137 -9.63 -5.76 1.49
C SER A 137 -8.18 -5.94 1.93
N SER A 138 -7.34 -6.39 1.00
CA SER A 138 -5.90 -6.46 1.23
C SER A 138 -5.13 -5.43 0.39
N ILE A 139 -3.98 -4.97 0.91
CA ILE A 139 -3.04 -4.12 0.16
C ILE A 139 -2.65 -4.80 -1.17
N PHE A 140 -2.58 -6.15 -1.20
CA PHE A 140 -2.29 -6.92 -2.40
C PHE A 140 -3.36 -6.80 -3.48
N GLU A 141 -4.65 -6.76 -3.12
CA GLU A 141 -5.73 -6.55 -4.09
C GLU A 141 -5.54 -5.23 -4.83
N ARG A 142 -5.26 -4.13 -4.10
CA ARG A 142 -4.96 -2.83 -4.73
C ARG A 142 -3.72 -2.87 -5.62
N ILE A 143 -2.65 -3.54 -5.17
CA ILE A 143 -1.43 -3.70 -5.98
C ILE A 143 -1.74 -4.46 -7.27
N ASN A 144 -2.55 -5.51 -7.20
CA ASN A 144 -2.97 -6.30 -8.36
C ASN A 144 -3.86 -5.48 -9.30
N ASP A 145 -4.76 -4.64 -8.76
CA ASP A 145 -5.58 -3.72 -9.56
C ASP A 145 -4.73 -2.68 -10.29
N ILE A 146 -3.72 -2.14 -9.63
CA ILE A 146 -2.74 -1.24 -10.26
C ILE A 146 -2.01 -1.98 -11.39
N LYS A 147 -1.55 -3.21 -11.15
CA LYS A 147 -0.85 -4.01 -12.15
C LYS A 147 -1.74 -4.29 -13.37
N SER A 148 -2.98 -4.70 -13.13
CA SER A 148 -3.99 -4.93 -14.18
C SER A 148 -4.27 -3.66 -14.99
N SER A 149 -4.43 -2.53 -14.30
CA SER A 149 -4.66 -1.23 -14.92
C SER A 149 -3.47 -0.77 -15.77
N LYS A 150 -2.23 -1.00 -15.32
CA LYS A 150 -1.02 -0.73 -16.11
C LYS A 150 -0.99 -1.54 -17.39
N ASN A 151 -1.25 -2.85 -17.31
CA ASN A 151 -1.32 -3.72 -18.49
C ASN A 151 -2.44 -3.29 -19.45
N LYS A 152 -3.55 -2.75 -18.94
CA LYS A 152 -4.61 -2.18 -19.76
C LYS A 152 -4.15 -0.91 -20.47
N ILE A 153 -3.49 0.01 -19.76
CA ILE A 153 -2.94 1.25 -20.35
C ILE A 153 -1.93 0.94 -21.43
N GLU A 154 -1.04 -0.03 -21.22
CA GLU A 154 -0.05 -0.43 -22.23
C GLU A 154 -0.71 -0.89 -23.53
N ARG A 155 -1.74 -1.75 -23.44
CA ARG A 155 -2.52 -2.19 -24.60
C ARG A 155 -3.22 -1.02 -25.30
N LEU A 156 -3.85 -0.13 -24.54
CA LEU A 156 -4.56 1.03 -25.10
C LEU A 156 -3.59 2.03 -25.76
N ASN A 157 -2.40 2.22 -25.21
CA ASN A 157 -1.37 3.06 -25.82
C ASN A 157 -0.91 2.47 -27.15
N GLN A 158 -0.71 1.15 -27.22
CA GLN A 158 -0.35 0.49 -28.48
C GLN A 158 -1.45 0.67 -29.54
N GLU A 159 -2.72 0.46 -29.17
CA GLU A 159 -3.87 0.68 -30.06
C GLU A 159 -3.94 2.14 -30.54
N LEU A 160 -3.72 3.10 -29.65
CA LEU A 160 -3.69 4.52 -29.97
C LEU A 160 -2.59 4.87 -30.96
N GLU A 161 -1.39 4.32 -30.79
CA GLU A 161 -0.27 4.52 -31.70
C GLU A 161 -0.54 3.89 -33.07
N ASP A 162 -1.16 2.71 -33.11
CA ASP A 162 -1.52 2.07 -34.38
C ASP A 162 -2.63 2.83 -35.12
N LEU A 163 -3.61 3.39 -34.40
CA LEU A 163 -4.60 4.29 -34.99
C LEU A 163 -3.95 5.55 -35.56
N LYS A 164 -3.01 6.17 -34.85
CA LYS A 164 -2.34 7.40 -35.30
C LYS A 164 -1.48 7.22 -36.54
N LYS A 165 -1.05 5.99 -36.85
CA LYS A 165 -0.31 5.68 -38.09
C LYS A 165 -1.19 5.62 -39.34
N ILE A 166 -2.51 5.56 -39.18
CA ILE A 166 -3.45 5.46 -40.30
C ILE A 166 -3.42 6.77 -41.09
N ASP A 167 -3.16 6.70 -42.39
CA ASP A 167 -3.32 7.86 -43.28
C ASP A 167 -4.80 8.18 -43.47
N THR A 168 -5.24 9.29 -42.86
CA THR A 168 -6.62 9.77 -42.95
C THR A 168 -6.88 10.71 -44.12
N SER A 169 -5.88 10.97 -44.99
CA SER A 169 -6.00 11.93 -46.11
C SER A 169 -7.13 11.59 -47.08
N SER A 170 -7.42 10.30 -47.25
CA SER A 170 -8.45 9.78 -48.15
C SER A 170 -9.84 9.64 -47.50
N TYR A 171 -9.96 9.92 -46.19
CA TYR A 171 -11.19 9.64 -45.45
C TYR A 171 -12.32 10.61 -45.80
N LYS A 172 -13.51 10.05 -46.05
CA LYS A 172 -14.74 10.86 -46.14
C LYS A 172 -15.14 11.35 -44.75
N ARG A 173 -15.91 12.44 -44.68
CA ARG A 173 -16.37 13.08 -43.42
C ARG A 173 -16.88 12.10 -42.35
N LYS A 174 -17.68 11.09 -42.73
CA LYS A 174 -18.20 10.09 -41.79
C LYS A 174 -17.10 9.19 -41.21
N GLN A 175 -16.11 8.82 -42.01
CA GLN A 175 -14.96 8.01 -41.59
C GLN A 175 -14.05 8.82 -40.66
N LEU A 176 -13.77 10.08 -41.02
CA LEU A 176 -12.98 10.98 -40.19
C LEU A 176 -13.62 11.22 -38.81
N LYS A 177 -14.95 11.41 -38.77
CA LYS A 177 -15.69 11.54 -37.49
C LYS A 177 -15.56 10.30 -36.62
N ARG A 178 -15.61 9.09 -37.20
CA ARG A 178 -15.43 7.84 -36.47
C ARG A 178 -14.02 7.72 -35.91
N TYR A 179 -13.01 7.96 -36.74
CA TYR A 179 -11.61 7.98 -36.34
C TYR A 179 -11.36 8.90 -35.13
N HIS A 180 -11.84 10.15 -35.17
CA HIS A 180 -11.70 11.06 -34.04
C HIS A 180 -12.45 10.58 -32.79
N CYS A 181 -13.60 9.93 -32.96
CA CYS A 181 -14.33 9.35 -31.83
C CYS A 181 -13.54 8.20 -31.19
N ASP A 182 -12.95 7.32 -32.00
CA ASP A 182 -12.20 6.16 -31.52
C ASP A 182 -10.94 6.59 -30.77
N VAL A 183 -10.18 7.53 -31.34
CA VAL A 183 -9.03 8.18 -30.68
C VAL A 183 -9.45 8.80 -29.35
N SER A 184 -10.50 9.63 -29.34
CA SER A 184 -10.96 10.30 -28.13
C SER A 184 -11.43 9.30 -27.05
N ASN A 185 -12.09 8.21 -27.45
CA ASN A 185 -12.53 7.16 -26.53
C ASN A 185 -11.35 6.43 -25.88
N ILE A 186 -10.30 6.11 -26.64
CA ILE A 186 -9.10 5.45 -26.11
C ILE A 186 -8.36 6.39 -25.15
N GLU A 187 -8.15 7.64 -25.54
CA GLU A 187 -7.52 8.67 -24.68
C GLU A 187 -8.28 8.83 -23.35
N LYS A 188 -9.62 8.84 -23.41
CA LYS A 188 -10.48 8.92 -22.23
C LYS A 188 -10.31 7.69 -21.33
N GLN A 189 -10.23 6.50 -21.90
CA GLN A 189 -10.00 5.27 -21.13
C GLN A 189 -8.62 5.23 -20.48
N ILE A 190 -7.57 5.64 -21.20
CA ILE A 190 -6.22 5.78 -20.64
C ILE A 190 -6.25 6.74 -19.47
N LYS A 191 -6.84 7.93 -19.65
CA LYS A 191 -6.97 8.94 -18.59
C LYS A 191 -7.64 8.39 -17.34
N TYR A 192 -8.76 7.69 -17.49
CA TYR A 192 -9.46 7.10 -16.34
C TYR A 192 -8.63 6.03 -15.62
N ALA A 193 -7.98 5.15 -16.38
CA ALA A 193 -7.12 4.12 -15.79
C ALA A 193 -5.93 4.74 -15.05
N THR A 194 -5.31 5.79 -15.62
CA THR A 194 -4.21 6.52 -14.98
C THR A 194 -4.66 7.17 -13.68
N SER A 195 -5.80 7.88 -13.66
CA SER A 195 -6.34 8.46 -12.44
C SER A 195 -6.69 7.41 -11.37
N GLY A 196 -7.18 6.23 -11.78
CA GLY A 196 -7.40 5.10 -10.87
C GLY A 196 -6.11 4.58 -10.25
N ILE A 197 -5.04 4.43 -11.04
CA ILE A 197 -3.72 4.06 -10.54
C ILE A 197 -3.19 5.09 -9.53
N GLU A 198 -3.29 6.39 -9.85
CA GLU A 198 -2.84 7.46 -8.96
C GLU A 198 -3.58 7.43 -7.62
N SER A 199 -4.91 7.23 -7.65
CA SER A 199 -5.72 7.12 -6.44
C SER A 199 -5.32 5.91 -5.60
N ASN A 200 -5.25 4.71 -6.19
CA ASN A 200 -4.83 3.50 -5.46
C ASN A 200 -3.40 3.62 -4.91
N THR A 201 -2.51 4.28 -5.63
CA THR A 201 -1.13 4.54 -5.17
C THR A 201 -1.13 5.41 -3.91
N LYS A 202 -1.98 6.46 -3.84
CA LYS A 202 -2.11 7.30 -2.64
C LYS A 202 -2.68 6.55 -1.45
N PHE A 203 -3.66 5.67 -1.68
CA PHE A 203 -4.18 4.78 -0.63
C PHE A 203 -3.07 3.89 -0.08
N ILE A 204 -2.34 3.17 -0.93
CA ILE A 204 -1.24 2.30 -0.50
C ILE A 204 -0.17 3.10 0.26
N ASP A 205 0.23 4.27 -0.25
CA ASP A 205 1.21 5.13 0.44
C ASP A 205 0.74 5.49 1.86
N SER A 206 -0.56 5.78 2.03
CA SER A 206 -1.15 6.16 3.32
C SER A 206 -1.35 4.96 4.25
N GLU A 207 -1.69 3.80 3.70
CA GLU A 207 -1.77 2.53 4.43
C GLU A 207 -0.40 2.16 5.01
N LEU A 208 0.65 2.26 4.18
CA LEU A 208 2.02 2.00 4.61
C LEU A 208 2.53 3.05 5.60
N GLU A 209 2.16 4.32 5.44
CA GLU A 209 2.43 5.35 6.44
C GLU A 209 1.81 4.95 7.79
N ALA A 210 0.54 4.55 7.81
CA ALA A 210 -0.15 4.12 9.03
C ALA A 210 0.57 2.95 9.72
N ILE A 211 1.06 1.95 8.97
CA ILE A 211 1.90 0.87 9.52
C ILE A 211 3.24 1.42 10.05
N ASN A 212 3.89 2.30 9.28
CA ASN A 212 5.17 2.93 9.61
C ASN A 212 5.08 3.94 10.76
N THR A 213 3.90 4.29 11.26
CA THR A 213 3.76 5.04 12.51
C THR A 213 3.84 4.13 13.74
N ILE A 214 3.26 2.93 13.66
CA ILE A 214 3.13 2.01 14.81
C ILE A 214 4.47 1.40 15.17
N LEU A 215 5.17 0.78 14.20
CA LEU A 215 6.38 0.02 14.48
C LEU A 215 7.53 0.89 15.04
N PRO A 216 7.84 2.08 14.50
CA PRO A 216 8.84 2.96 15.10
C PRO A 216 8.44 3.47 16.49
N SER A 217 7.15 3.75 16.74
CA SER A 217 6.70 4.16 18.07
C SER A 217 6.92 3.05 19.12
N LEU A 218 6.69 1.79 18.74
CA LEU A 218 7.03 0.63 19.57
C LEU A 218 8.54 0.60 19.82
N LYS A 219 9.37 0.71 18.78
CA LYS A 219 10.84 0.69 18.95
C LYS A 219 11.33 1.75 19.93
N ILE A 220 10.79 2.96 19.84
CA ILE A 220 11.10 4.06 20.77
C ILE A 220 10.71 3.67 22.20
N ALA A 221 9.47 3.21 22.41
CA ALA A 221 8.99 2.84 23.73
C ALA A 221 9.80 1.68 24.35
N MET A 222 10.19 0.70 23.54
CA MET A 222 11.01 -0.44 23.96
C MET A 222 12.45 -0.05 24.35
N SER A 223 12.92 1.13 23.95
CA SER A 223 14.26 1.64 24.29
C SER A 223 14.31 2.47 25.57
N LYS A 224 13.16 2.80 26.17
CA LYS A 224 13.08 3.61 27.38
C LYS A 224 13.74 2.93 28.57
N LYS A 225 14.65 3.65 29.21
CA LYS A 225 15.21 3.28 30.52
C LYS A 225 14.26 3.77 31.63
N ASP A 226 14.51 3.35 32.86
CA ASP A 226 13.73 3.88 33.99
C ASP A 226 13.95 5.39 34.09
N ASP A 227 12.87 6.15 33.91
CA ASP A 227 12.81 7.59 34.16
C ASP A 227 12.42 7.76 35.64
N PHE A 228 13.40 7.67 36.55
CA PHE A 228 13.30 8.15 37.93
C PHE A 228 14.30 9.28 38.15
#